data_AF-A0A4D7H5X1-F1
#
_entry.id   AF-A0A4D7H5X1-F1
#
_cell.length_a   1.000
_cell.length_b   1.000
_cell.length_c   1.000
_cell.angle_alpha   90.00
_cell.angle_beta   90.00
_cell.angle_gamma   90.00
#
_symmetry.space_group_name_H-M   'P 1'
#
loop_
_entity.id
_entity.type
_entity.pdbx_description
1 polymer ?
#
loop_
_entity_poly.entity_id
_entity_poly.type
_entity_poly.pdbx_seq_one_letter_code
_entity_poly.pdbx_strand_id
1 'polypeptide(L)'
;MTDEFLTKGLQNDRYLKALQLVDQFEDEIEAMLLEFGQRMVDQQPDLFDRRTDPSVKTTQSPSTGLASHRMYHSMDGPRAPDSGKNQRLHVHLYWMPPTEYARTDVNSALRAFGYKIKSADTDVDDWVAEQTRARDWPLQTSGNPYDSNTVFYNHVSSAAEIEETAETLVEHFSEFGDAYAGDSDE
;
A
#
# COMPACT_ATOMS: atom_id res chain seq x y z
N MET A 1 -23.90 -27.45 -10.77
CA MET A 1 -22.60 -27.79 -11.40
C MET A 1 -22.79 -29.10 -12.16
N THR A 2 -22.35 -29.23 -13.41
CA THR A 2 -22.64 -30.41 -14.26
C THR A 2 -21.46 -31.38 -14.32
N ASP A 3 -21.72 -32.67 -14.55
CA ASP A 3 -20.68 -33.70 -14.71
C ASP A 3 -19.71 -33.39 -15.86
N GLU A 4 -20.23 -32.79 -16.94
CA GLU A 4 -19.41 -32.31 -18.06
C GLU A 4 -18.45 -31.20 -17.62
N PHE A 5 -18.91 -30.27 -16.78
CA PHE A 5 -18.06 -29.19 -16.25
C PHE A 5 -16.96 -29.73 -15.34
N LEU A 6 -17.29 -30.65 -14.42
CA LEU A 6 -16.30 -31.29 -13.55
C LEU A 6 -15.29 -32.10 -14.35
N THR A 7 -15.75 -32.90 -15.31
CA THR A 7 -14.88 -33.71 -16.18
C THR A 7 -13.93 -32.83 -17.00
N LYS A 8 -14.43 -31.77 -17.62
CA LYS A 8 -13.58 -30.81 -18.35
C LYS A 8 -12.63 -30.04 -17.43
N GLY A 9 -13.04 -29.73 -16.20
CA GLY A 9 -12.19 -29.09 -15.20
C GLY A 9 -11.00 -29.98 -14.82
N LEU A 10 -11.27 -31.25 -14.55
CA LEU A 10 -10.27 -32.27 -14.20
C LEU A 10 -9.35 -32.62 -15.39
N GLN A 11 -9.90 -32.81 -16.60
CA GLN A 11 -9.10 -33.17 -17.78
C GLN A 11 -8.16 -32.05 -18.26
N ASN A 12 -8.53 -30.79 -18.04
CA ASN A 12 -7.73 -29.65 -18.50
C ASN A 12 -6.81 -29.08 -17.40
N ASP A 13 -6.82 -29.67 -16.20
CA ASP A 13 -6.12 -29.21 -15.00
C ASP A 13 -6.39 -27.72 -14.68
N ARG A 14 -7.59 -27.21 -15.04
CA ARG A 14 -7.90 -25.78 -14.98
C ARG A 14 -7.78 -25.21 -13.57
N TYR A 15 -8.15 -26.01 -12.57
CA TYR A 15 -8.04 -25.62 -11.17
C TYR A 15 -6.58 -25.45 -10.74
N LEU A 16 -5.71 -26.42 -11.04
CA LEU A 16 -4.30 -26.35 -10.68
C LEU A 16 -3.58 -25.21 -11.41
N LYS A 17 -3.88 -24.99 -12.70
CA LYS A 17 -3.35 -23.85 -13.46
C LYS A 17 -3.82 -22.51 -12.89
N ALA A 18 -5.07 -22.41 -12.46
CA ALA A 18 -5.59 -21.20 -11.83
C ALA A 18 -4.86 -20.91 -10.51
N LEU A 19 -4.61 -21.93 -9.68
CA LEU A 19 -3.82 -21.77 -8.46
C LEU A 19 -2.40 -21.30 -8.76
N GLN A 20 -1.71 -21.92 -9.72
CA GLN A 20 -0.36 -21.50 -10.12
C GLN A 20 -0.30 -20.06 -10.63
N LEU A 21 -1.31 -19.62 -11.38
CA LEU A 21 -1.39 -18.23 -11.85
C LEU A 21 -1.63 -17.25 -10.71
N VAL A 22 -2.41 -17.64 -9.69
CA VAL A 22 -2.60 -16.83 -8.48
C VAL A 22 -1.28 -16.75 -7.71
N ASP A 23 -0.61 -17.87 -7.47
CA ASP A 23 0.68 -17.91 -6.76
C ASP A 23 1.72 -17.01 -7.47
N GLN A 24 1.86 -17.14 -8.79
CA GLN A 24 2.76 -16.29 -9.58
C GLN A 24 2.38 -14.81 -9.48
N PHE A 25 1.08 -14.49 -9.55
CA PHE A 25 0.61 -13.12 -9.40
C PHE A 25 0.95 -12.56 -8.01
N GLU A 26 0.73 -13.33 -6.94
CA GLU A 26 1.05 -12.91 -5.58
C GLU A 26 2.56 -12.67 -5.39
N ASP A 27 3.42 -13.54 -5.95
CA ASP A 27 4.88 -13.39 -5.94
C ASP A 27 5.33 -12.10 -6.68
N GLU A 28 4.75 -11.84 -7.86
CA GLU A 28 5.07 -10.64 -8.65
C GLU A 28 4.62 -9.36 -7.93
N ILE A 29 3.45 -9.37 -7.28
CA ILE A 29 2.99 -8.24 -6.47
C ILE A 29 3.89 -8.01 -5.26
N GLU A 30 4.35 -9.07 -4.58
CA GLU A 30 5.28 -8.96 -3.46
C GLU A 30 6.62 -8.33 -3.89
N ALA A 31 7.22 -8.83 -4.97
CA ALA A 31 8.45 -8.28 -5.52
C ALA A 31 8.31 -6.79 -5.88
N MET A 32 7.19 -6.44 -6.51
CA MET A 32 6.86 -5.06 -6.88
C MET A 32 6.72 -4.16 -5.64
N LEU A 33 6.00 -4.60 -4.60
CA LEU A 33 5.85 -3.83 -3.37
C LEU A 33 7.19 -3.63 -2.65
N LEU A 34 8.07 -4.63 -2.67
CA LEU A 34 9.43 -4.54 -2.09
C LEU A 34 10.29 -3.53 -2.82
N GLU A 35 10.31 -3.57 -4.16
CA GLU A 35 11.08 -2.61 -4.97
C GLU A 35 10.60 -1.17 -4.70
N PHE A 36 9.29 -0.95 -4.70
CA PHE A 36 8.72 0.38 -4.49
C PHE A 36 8.88 0.89 -3.06
N GLY A 37 8.70 0.02 -2.07
CA GLY A 37 9.00 0.34 -0.67
C GLY A 37 10.44 0.79 -0.49
N GLN A 38 11.38 0.08 -1.11
CA GLN A 38 12.79 0.45 -1.04
C GLN A 38 13.07 1.81 -1.71
N ARG A 39 12.47 2.09 -2.86
CA ARG A 39 12.60 3.40 -3.53
C ARG A 39 12.13 4.55 -2.64
N MET A 40 11.04 4.36 -1.87
CA MET A 40 10.57 5.36 -0.89
C MET A 40 11.55 5.55 0.26
N VAL A 41 12.10 4.46 0.80
CA VAL A 41 13.13 4.50 1.85
C VAL A 41 14.37 5.26 1.36
N ASP A 42 14.78 5.03 0.12
CA ASP A 42 15.96 5.67 -0.46
C ASP A 42 15.80 7.20 -0.62
N GLN A 43 14.57 7.71 -0.74
CA GLN A 43 14.32 9.17 -0.77
C GLN A 43 14.45 9.82 0.61
N GLN A 44 14.22 9.07 1.68
CA GLN A 44 14.17 9.58 3.05
C GLN A 44 15.02 8.71 4.00
N PRO A 45 16.33 8.52 3.71
CA PRO A 45 17.15 7.51 4.38
C PRO A 45 17.34 7.75 5.88
N ASP A 46 17.18 8.99 6.35
CA ASP A 46 17.34 9.33 7.77
C ASP A 46 16.11 8.93 8.62
N LEU A 47 14.98 8.60 7.99
CA LEU A 47 13.80 8.09 8.68
C LEU A 47 13.87 6.57 8.92
N PHE A 48 14.76 5.86 8.24
CA PHE A 48 14.84 4.40 8.26
C PHE A 48 16.23 3.92 8.70
N ASP A 49 16.29 2.81 9.46
CA ASP A 49 17.57 2.13 9.66
C ASP A 49 17.89 1.29 8.41
N ARG A 50 19.08 1.51 7.84
CA ARG A 50 19.60 0.77 6.68
C ARG A 50 19.75 -0.75 6.92
N ARG A 51 19.58 -1.20 8.17
CA ARG A 51 19.70 -2.61 8.58
C ARG A 51 18.37 -3.34 8.72
N THR A 52 17.24 -2.66 8.56
CA THR A 52 15.93 -3.29 8.78
C THR A 52 15.41 -3.91 7.49
N ASP A 53 15.32 -5.23 7.46
CA ASP A 53 14.70 -5.95 6.36
C ASP A 53 13.18 -5.64 6.29
N PRO A 54 12.64 -5.35 5.10
CA PRO A 54 11.19 -5.24 4.93
C PRO A 54 10.49 -6.55 5.27
N SER A 55 9.32 -6.46 5.89
CA SER A 55 8.45 -7.62 6.09
C SER A 55 7.23 -7.51 5.20
N VAL A 56 7.01 -8.53 4.37
CA VAL A 56 5.82 -8.65 3.54
C VAL A 56 4.77 -9.50 4.23
N LYS A 57 3.50 -9.10 4.08
CA LYS A 57 2.34 -9.82 4.56
C LYS A 57 1.24 -9.80 3.51
N THR A 58 0.93 -10.97 2.99
CA THR A 58 -0.30 -11.23 2.25
C THR A 58 -1.38 -11.67 3.21
N THR A 59 -2.58 -11.12 3.10
CA THR A 59 -3.74 -11.53 3.90
C THR A 59 -4.97 -11.51 3.04
N GLN A 60 -5.54 -12.69 2.79
CA GLN A 60 -6.90 -12.85 2.31
C GLN A 60 -7.82 -12.84 3.54
N SER A 61 -8.69 -11.84 3.66
CA SER A 61 -9.61 -11.70 4.79
C SER A 61 -11.06 -11.81 4.30
N PRO A 62 -11.96 -12.47 5.05
CA PRO A 62 -13.40 -12.36 4.83
C PRO A 62 -14.01 -11.07 5.41
N SER A 63 -13.21 -10.15 5.98
CA SER A 63 -13.66 -8.86 6.51
C SER A 63 -13.69 -7.75 5.43
N THR A 64 -13.75 -6.47 5.83
CA THR A 64 -14.00 -5.28 4.98
C THR A 64 -13.13 -5.14 3.72
N GLY A 65 -12.02 -5.88 3.56
CA GLY A 65 -11.25 -5.96 2.33
C GLY A 65 -11.26 -7.36 1.75
N LEU A 66 -11.48 -7.48 0.43
CA LEU A 66 -11.52 -8.75 -0.30
C LEU A 66 -10.15 -9.46 -0.29
N ALA A 67 -9.07 -8.69 -0.40
CA ALA A 67 -7.70 -9.16 -0.32
C ALA A 67 -6.75 -7.99 -0.02
N SER A 68 -5.61 -8.29 0.59
CA SER A 68 -4.56 -7.30 0.84
C SER A 68 -3.17 -7.89 0.64
N HIS A 69 -2.35 -7.18 -0.13
CA HIS A 69 -0.90 -7.35 -0.16
C HIS A 69 -0.28 -6.10 0.41
N ARG A 70 0.62 -6.25 1.38
CA ARG A 70 1.35 -5.12 1.95
C ARG A 70 2.73 -5.52 2.40
N MET A 71 3.64 -4.58 2.33
CA MET A 71 4.92 -4.65 3.02
C MET A 71 5.07 -3.48 3.98
N TYR A 72 5.98 -3.59 4.93
CA TYR A 72 6.30 -2.47 5.80
C TYR A 72 7.80 -2.35 6.09
N HIS A 73 8.26 -1.09 6.16
CA HIS A 73 9.54 -0.70 6.73
C HIS A 73 9.31 0.01 8.06
N SER A 74 10.05 -0.39 9.09
CA SER A 74 10.04 0.37 10.35
C SER A 74 10.79 1.68 10.19
N MET A 75 10.19 2.76 10.67
CA MET A 75 10.83 4.07 10.71
C MET A 75 11.62 4.17 12.03
N ASP A 76 12.83 3.61 12.02
CA ASP A 76 13.73 3.55 13.17
C ASP A 76 15.08 4.27 12.88
N GLY A 77 15.09 5.16 11.88
CA GLY A 77 16.28 5.93 11.49
C GLY A 77 16.62 7.07 12.46
N PRO A 78 17.76 7.76 12.27
CA PRO A 78 18.21 8.83 13.16
C PRO A 78 17.23 10.00 13.35
N ARG A 79 16.39 10.28 12.35
CA ARG A 79 15.34 11.31 12.39
C ARG A 79 13.94 10.72 12.58
N ALA A 80 13.83 9.42 12.83
CA ALA A 80 12.54 8.84 13.16
C ALA A 80 11.99 9.42 14.48
N PRO A 81 10.66 9.55 14.61
CA PRO A 81 10.05 10.16 15.78
C PRO A 81 10.22 9.27 17.01
N ASP A 82 10.85 9.80 18.07
CA ASP A 82 10.99 9.16 19.39
C ASP A 82 9.68 9.22 20.21
N SER A 83 8.57 8.89 19.55
CA SER A 83 7.22 8.99 20.08
C SER A 83 6.79 7.75 20.89
N GLY A 84 7.68 6.75 21.03
CA GLY A 84 7.36 5.42 21.57
C GLY A 84 6.34 4.63 20.74
N LYS A 85 5.82 5.21 19.65
CA LYS A 85 4.94 4.57 18.68
C LYS A 85 5.84 3.98 17.60
N ASN A 86 5.82 2.66 17.43
CA ASN A 86 6.57 1.97 16.38
C ASN A 86 6.02 2.34 14.99
N GLN A 87 6.39 3.52 14.47
CA GLN A 87 5.93 4.02 13.19
C GLN A 87 6.48 3.18 12.03
N ARG A 88 5.65 2.97 11.02
CA ARG A 88 6.00 2.12 9.88
C ARG A 88 5.47 2.69 8.59
N LEU A 89 6.32 2.78 7.58
CA LEU A 89 5.87 2.96 6.20
C LEU A 89 5.22 1.67 5.72
N HIS A 90 3.93 1.73 5.41
CA HIS A 90 3.17 0.64 4.83
C HIS A 90 2.92 0.92 3.35
N VAL A 91 3.50 0.12 2.46
CA VAL A 91 3.18 0.13 1.03
C VAL A 91 2.25 -1.04 0.74
N HIS A 92 1.19 -0.79 -0.03
CA HIS A 92 0.12 -1.77 -0.16
C HIS A 92 -0.60 -1.73 -1.51
N LEU A 93 -1.18 -2.88 -1.84
CA LEU A 93 -2.24 -3.05 -2.81
C LEU A 93 -3.42 -3.73 -2.12
N TYR A 94 -4.52 -3.00 -1.96
CA TYR A 94 -5.74 -3.48 -1.32
C TYR A 94 -6.88 -3.63 -2.31
N TRP A 95 -7.62 -4.73 -2.20
CA TRP A 95 -8.90 -4.92 -2.87
C TRP A 95 -10.01 -4.62 -1.88
N MET A 96 -10.66 -3.46 -2.04
CA MET A 96 -11.62 -2.92 -1.09
C MET A 96 -12.98 -2.65 -1.75
N PRO A 97 -14.09 -2.71 -1.01
CA PRO A 97 -15.32 -2.05 -1.40
C PRO A 97 -15.06 -0.55 -1.59
N PRO A 98 -15.43 0.06 -2.72
CA PRO A 98 -15.22 1.49 -2.97
C PRO A 98 -15.79 2.41 -1.87
N THR A 99 -16.89 1.98 -1.23
CA THR A 99 -17.54 2.71 -0.14
C THR A 99 -16.67 2.89 1.09
N GLU A 100 -15.76 1.95 1.38
CA GLU A 100 -14.79 2.07 2.49
C GLU A 100 -13.78 3.20 2.26
N TYR A 101 -13.64 3.66 1.00
CA TYR A 101 -12.79 4.77 0.60
C TYR A 101 -13.59 6.00 0.17
N ALA A 102 -14.90 6.01 0.43
CA ALA A 102 -15.85 7.03 -0.02
C ALA A 102 -15.86 7.26 -1.55
N ARG A 103 -15.56 6.21 -2.33
CA ARG A 103 -15.53 6.26 -3.80
C ARG A 103 -16.87 5.82 -4.39
N THR A 104 -17.38 6.60 -5.33
CA THR A 104 -18.63 6.33 -6.07
C THR A 104 -18.41 6.15 -7.57
N ASP A 105 -17.21 6.45 -8.05
CA ASP A 105 -16.78 6.37 -9.45
C ASP A 105 -16.28 4.97 -9.84
N VAL A 106 -16.08 4.07 -8.86
CA VAL A 106 -15.62 2.70 -9.09
C VAL A 106 -16.77 1.72 -8.86
N ASN A 107 -17.17 0.99 -9.91
CA ASN A 107 -18.30 0.05 -9.86
C ASN A 107 -17.90 -1.39 -9.45
N SER A 108 -16.61 -1.66 -9.33
CA SER A 108 -16.05 -2.98 -8.98
C SER A 108 -15.20 -2.88 -7.71
N ALA A 109 -14.45 -3.93 -7.36
CA ALA A 109 -13.47 -3.83 -6.29
C ALA A 109 -12.49 -2.69 -6.58
N LEU A 110 -12.38 -1.77 -5.63
CA LEU A 110 -11.32 -0.77 -5.61
C LEU A 110 -10.00 -1.49 -5.40
N ARG A 111 -9.08 -1.32 -6.33
CA ARG A 111 -7.69 -1.75 -6.24
C ARG A 111 -6.88 -0.54 -5.82
N ALA A 112 -6.78 -0.33 -4.52
CA ALA A 112 -6.10 0.82 -3.93
C ALA A 112 -4.61 0.49 -3.80
N PHE A 113 -3.80 1.03 -4.71
CA PHE A 113 -2.35 0.96 -4.64
C PHE A 113 -1.81 2.25 -4.05
N GLY A 114 -1.08 2.15 -2.94
CA GLY A 114 -0.77 3.30 -2.12
C GLY A 114 0.19 3.05 -0.98
N TYR A 115 0.40 4.09 -0.19
CA TYR A 115 1.12 4.01 1.08
C TYR A 115 0.37 4.70 2.23
N LYS A 116 0.81 4.41 3.44
CA LYS A 116 0.47 5.17 4.66
C LYS A 116 1.58 5.06 5.69
N ILE A 117 1.61 5.98 6.66
CA ILE A 117 2.48 5.87 7.83
C ILE A 117 1.65 5.35 9.00
N LYS A 118 1.84 4.07 9.32
CA LYS A 118 1.13 3.45 10.44
C LYS A 118 1.62 4.06 11.75
N SER A 119 0.67 4.38 12.63
CA SER A 119 0.91 4.97 13.94
C SER A 119 1.52 6.38 13.90
N ALA A 120 1.45 7.06 12.74
CA ALA A 120 1.70 8.48 12.65
C ALA A 120 0.72 9.27 13.53
N ASP A 121 1.14 10.49 13.88
CA ASP A 121 0.23 11.48 14.46
C ASP A 121 -0.85 11.85 13.44
N THR A 122 -2.11 11.89 13.87
CA THR A 122 -3.24 12.22 13.01
C THR A 122 -3.16 13.65 12.51
N ASP A 123 -2.59 14.57 13.31
CA ASP A 123 -2.43 15.97 12.89
C ASP A 123 -1.43 16.11 11.73
N VAL A 124 -0.39 15.26 11.72
CA VAL A 124 0.57 15.18 10.61
C VAL A 124 -0.09 14.56 9.37
N ASP A 125 -0.82 13.46 9.53
CA ASP A 125 -1.54 12.82 8.42
C ASP A 125 -2.57 13.78 7.78
N ASP A 126 -3.31 14.52 8.60
CA ASP A 126 -4.30 15.51 8.14
C ASP A 126 -3.62 16.66 7.40
N TRP A 127 -2.51 17.19 7.93
CA TRP A 127 -1.74 18.23 7.27
C TRP A 127 -1.20 17.78 5.91
N VAL A 128 -0.58 16.58 5.83
CA VAL A 128 -0.08 16.04 4.56
C VAL A 128 -1.23 15.88 3.58
N ALA A 129 -2.37 15.33 4.00
CA ALA A 129 -3.55 15.17 3.15
C ALA A 129 -4.13 16.50 2.64
N GLU A 130 -4.13 17.54 3.46
CA GLU A 130 -4.49 18.90 3.04
C GLU A 130 -3.50 19.43 1.99
N GLN A 131 -2.19 19.24 2.18
CA GLN A 131 -1.18 19.65 1.20
C GLN A 131 -1.29 18.88 -0.12
N THR A 132 -1.55 17.57 -0.07
CA THR A 132 -1.80 16.73 -1.25
C THR A 132 -2.92 17.33 -2.10
N ARG A 133 -4.04 17.70 -1.47
CA ARG A 133 -5.20 18.30 -2.16
C ARG A 133 -4.93 19.73 -2.62
N ALA A 134 -4.30 20.55 -1.79
CA ALA A 134 -4.06 21.96 -2.09
C ALA A 134 -3.06 22.18 -3.23
N ARG A 135 -2.14 21.23 -3.44
CA ARG A 135 -1.13 21.28 -4.50
C ARG A 135 -1.49 20.42 -5.72
N ASP A 136 -2.74 19.95 -5.81
CA ASP A 136 -3.27 19.16 -6.93
C ASP A 136 -2.41 17.92 -7.27
N TRP A 137 -1.88 17.24 -6.25
CA TRP A 137 -1.19 15.96 -6.47
C TRP A 137 -2.16 14.96 -7.12
N PRO A 138 -1.70 14.15 -8.10
CA PRO A 138 -2.54 13.16 -8.77
C PRO A 138 -2.72 11.89 -7.90
N LEU A 139 -3.08 12.09 -6.63
CA LEU A 139 -3.32 11.04 -5.65
C LEU A 139 -4.66 11.26 -4.94
N GLN A 140 -5.30 10.17 -4.55
CA GLN A 140 -6.45 10.20 -3.68
C GLN A 140 -6.02 10.04 -2.22
N THR A 141 -6.76 10.68 -1.32
CA THR A 141 -6.59 10.56 0.14
C THR A 141 -7.84 9.93 0.73
N SER A 142 -7.70 8.97 1.66
CA SER A 142 -8.84 8.45 2.42
C SER A 142 -8.42 8.02 3.82
N GLY A 143 -9.35 7.97 4.76
CA GLY A 143 -9.10 7.31 6.04
C GLY A 143 -8.87 5.82 5.81
N ASN A 144 -7.94 5.21 6.53
CA ASN A 144 -7.71 3.78 6.40
C ASN A 144 -8.84 2.97 7.08
N PRO A 145 -9.42 1.94 6.44
CA PRO A 145 -10.47 1.13 7.06
C PRO A 145 -10.03 0.27 8.27
N TYR A 146 -8.72 0.19 8.55
CA TYR A 146 -8.16 -0.66 9.61
C TYR A 146 -7.54 0.11 10.78
N ASP A 147 -7.33 1.42 10.67
CA ASP A 147 -6.76 2.29 11.71
C ASP A 147 -7.03 3.77 11.41
N SER A 148 -6.64 4.67 12.30
CA SER A 148 -6.92 6.11 12.17
C SER A 148 -6.03 6.86 11.18
N ASN A 149 -5.09 6.19 10.51
CA ASN A 149 -4.12 6.85 9.64
C ASN A 149 -4.67 7.10 8.24
N THR A 150 -4.16 8.13 7.57
CA THR A 150 -4.55 8.47 6.19
C THR A 150 -3.82 7.58 5.17
N VAL A 151 -4.53 7.18 4.13
CA VAL A 151 -4.02 6.44 2.97
C VAL A 151 -3.89 7.38 1.78
N PHE A 152 -2.73 7.36 1.14
CA PHE A 152 -2.44 8.04 -0.13
C PHE A 152 -2.34 6.99 -1.22
N TYR A 153 -3.22 7.06 -2.23
CA TYR A 153 -3.37 5.97 -3.18
C TYR A 153 -3.95 6.41 -4.53
N ASN A 154 -3.83 5.56 -5.53
CA ASN A 154 -4.69 5.59 -6.71
C ASN A 154 -5.41 4.26 -6.91
N HIS A 155 -6.48 4.34 -7.70
CA HIS A 155 -7.13 3.15 -8.21
C HIS A 155 -6.39 2.65 -9.45
N VAL A 156 -5.93 1.40 -9.44
CA VAL A 156 -5.17 0.80 -10.56
C VAL A 156 -5.86 -0.41 -11.18
N SER A 157 -5.66 -0.61 -12.48
CA SER A 157 -6.23 -1.67 -13.30
C SER A 157 -5.21 -2.34 -14.23
N SER A 158 -3.97 -1.86 -14.27
CA SER A 158 -2.89 -2.43 -15.08
C SER A 158 -1.52 -2.26 -14.43
N ALA A 159 -0.52 -3.01 -14.89
CA ALA A 159 0.87 -2.86 -14.46
C ALA A 159 1.43 -1.45 -14.77
N ALA A 160 1.08 -0.89 -15.94
CA ALA A 160 1.50 0.47 -16.30
C ALA A 160 0.93 1.52 -15.33
N GLU A 161 -0.34 1.39 -14.93
CA GLU A 161 -0.94 2.29 -13.92
C GLU A 161 -0.31 2.11 -12.53
N ILE A 162 0.12 0.89 -12.19
CA ILE A 162 0.89 0.63 -10.96
C ILE A 162 2.23 1.36 -11.01
N GLU A 163 2.97 1.26 -12.11
CA GLU A 163 4.27 1.92 -12.28
C GLU A 163 4.15 3.45 -12.21
N GLU A 164 3.20 4.05 -12.96
CA GLU A 164 2.93 5.49 -12.93
C GLU A 164 2.52 5.98 -11.54
N THR A 165 1.66 5.21 -10.87
CA THR A 165 1.25 5.52 -9.49
C THR A 165 2.44 5.39 -8.53
N ALA A 166 3.31 4.39 -8.70
CA ALA A 166 4.48 4.20 -7.85
C ALA A 166 5.45 5.38 -7.94
N GLU A 167 5.70 5.89 -9.15
CA GLU A 167 6.52 7.09 -9.36
C GLU A 167 5.94 8.29 -8.61
N THR A 168 4.64 8.53 -8.77
CA THR A 168 3.92 9.61 -8.06
C THR A 168 4.01 9.45 -6.55
N LEU A 169 3.80 8.25 -6.01
CA LEU A 169 3.83 8.00 -4.57
C LEU A 169 5.25 8.18 -4.00
N VAL A 170 6.29 7.75 -4.73
CA VAL A 170 7.70 7.96 -4.32
C VAL A 170 8.02 9.44 -4.27
N GLU A 171 7.62 10.22 -5.28
CA GLU A 171 7.82 11.68 -5.30
C GLU A 171 7.05 12.36 -4.16
N HIS A 172 5.80 11.95 -3.95
CA HIS A 172 4.97 12.47 -2.85
C HIS A 172 5.59 12.19 -1.48
N PHE A 173 6.09 10.96 -1.26
CA PHE A 173 6.76 10.62 -0.01
C PHE A 173 8.11 11.32 0.13
N SER A 174 8.83 11.59 -0.97
CA SER A 174 10.03 12.41 -0.94
C SER A 174 9.74 13.83 -0.45
N GLU A 175 8.65 14.45 -0.91
CA GLU A 175 8.25 15.82 -0.55
C GLU A 175 7.76 15.90 0.91
N PHE A 176 6.96 14.94 1.36
CA PHE A 176 6.27 15.03 2.66
C PHE A 176 6.82 14.11 3.75
N GLY A 177 7.76 13.22 3.44
CA GLY A 177 8.29 12.24 4.39
C GLY A 177 8.90 12.88 5.64
N ASP A 178 9.58 14.01 5.48
CA ASP A 178 10.16 14.80 6.57
C ASP A 178 9.14 15.29 7.61
N ALA A 179 7.87 15.45 7.23
CA ALA A 179 6.81 15.83 8.17
C ALA A 179 6.57 14.76 9.25
N TYR A 180 6.99 13.52 8.97
CA TYR A 180 6.91 12.39 9.90
C TYR A 180 8.18 12.21 10.73
N ALA A 181 9.20 13.06 10.56
CA ALA A 181 10.40 13.03 11.39
C ALA A 181 10.10 13.44 12.84
N GLY A 182 10.92 12.99 13.78
CA GLY A 182 10.97 13.59 15.11
C GLY A 182 11.59 14.97 15.07
N ASP A 183 11.20 15.84 16.02
CA ASP A 183 11.92 17.09 16.25
C ASP A 183 13.39 16.76 16.53
N SER A 184 14.28 17.22 15.65
CA SER A 184 15.69 17.26 15.98
C SER A 184 15.87 18.36 17.03
N ASP A 185 16.21 17.97 18.27
CA ASP A 185 16.72 18.91 19.27
C ASP A 185 17.90 19.69 18.65
N GLU A 186 17.66 20.95 18.26
CA GLU A 186 18.71 21.97 18.09
C GLU A 186 19.07 22.60 19.45
#